data_AF-A0A7L6CP73-F1
#
_entry.id   AF-A0A7L6CP73-F1
#
_cell.length_a   1.000
_cell.length_b   1.000
_cell.length_c   1.000
_cell.angle_alpha   90.00
_cell.angle_beta   90.00
_cell.angle_gamma   90.00
#
_symmetry.space_group_name_H-M   'P 1'
#
loop_
_entity.id
_entity.type
_entity.pdbx_description
1 polymer ?
#
loop_
_entity_poly.entity_id
_entity_poly.type
_entity_poly.pdbx_seq_one_letter_code
_entity_poly.pdbx_strand_id
1 'polypeptide(L)'
;MIRFTSTELRPLLSQQGGMQRPLLLEKNLGIYIRVPDDRNPGEWLRAWAEGCNPSKDANWSENADLLIPEKEYAFQTFMEQSKFDAVLNEYHDLFMMPSAGPLGTGMTIRKETRPPEKVYVLVEEYRSNIRWLYDQSLRHLPACVGNAERLSWRSQALSVLDRVIRLDCKRAKPADRAMFESAVRSVRSSVSEVMSDGSFRYAATRR
;
A
#
# COMPACT_ATOMS: atom_id res chain seq x y z
N MET A 1 -9.30 16.61 -2.02
CA MET A 1 -8.32 15.65 -2.59
C MET A 1 -8.44 14.37 -1.81
N ILE A 2 -8.67 13.25 -2.48
CA ILE A 2 -8.93 11.95 -1.86
C ILE A 2 -7.60 11.19 -1.76
N ARG A 3 -7.20 10.79 -0.55
CA ARG A 3 -5.95 10.06 -0.30
C ARG A 3 -6.22 8.58 -0.11
N PHE A 4 -5.45 7.74 -0.78
CA PHE A 4 -5.41 6.29 -0.59
C PHE A 4 -4.01 5.88 -0.18
N THR A 5 -3.90 5.15 0.92
CA THR A 5 -2.61 4.68 1.43
C THR A 5 -2.10 3.52 0.59
N SER A 6 -0.78 3.44 0.38
CA SER A 6 -0.16 2.24 -0.21
C SER A 6 -0.55 0.95 0.52
N THR A 7 -0.71 0.99 1.84
CA THR A 7 -1.14 -0.14 2.67
C THR A 7 -2.50 -0.70 2.25
N GLU A 8 -3.48 0.16 1.98
CA GLU A 8 -4.82 -0.25 1.51
C GLU A 8 -4.81 -0.61 0.01
N LEU A 9 -3.96 0.05 -0.79
CA LEU A 9 -3.90 -0.15 -2.25
C LEU A 9 -3.16 -1.41 -2.68
N ARG A 10 -2.07 -1.79 -2.01
CA ARG A 10 -1.21 -2.89 -2.48
C ARG A 10 -1.94 -4.23 -2.59
N PRO A 11 -2.81 -4.65 -1.65
CA PRO A 11 -3.59 -5.87 -1.83
C PRO A 11 -4.46 -5.83 -3.09
N LEU A 12 -5.05 -4.66 -3.39
CA LEU A 12 -5.88 -4.45 -4.57
C LEU A 12 -5.05 -4.50 -5.87
N LEU A 13 -3.93 -3.78 -5.91
CA LEU A 13 -3.10 -3.63 -7.11
C LEU A 13 -2.20 -4.84 -7.36
N SER A 14 -1.91 -5.67 -6.36
CA SER A 14 -1.09 -6.88 -6.52
C SER A 14 -1.84 -8.04 -7.17
N GLN A 15 -3.13 -7.90 -7.48
CA GLN A 15 -3.89 -8.94 -8.18
C GLN A 15 -3.41 -9.15 -9.63
N GLN A 16 -3.59 -10.37 -10.14
CA GLN A 16 -3.21 -10.70 -11.52
C GLN A 16 -3.93 -9.81 -12.53
N GLY A 17 -3.13 -9.08 -13.31
CA GLY A 17 -3.65 -8.13 -14.30
C GLY A 17 -4.18 -6.82 -13.72
N GLY A 18 -3.92 -6.52 -12.44
CA GLY A 18 -4.39 -5.28 -11.78
C GLY A 18 -4.00 -4.00 -12.52
N MET A 19 -2.88 -4.01 -13.25
CA MET A 19 -2.41 -2.89 -14.06
C MET A 19 -3.22 -2.65 -15.35
N GLN A 20 -3.83 -3.69 -15.91
CA GLN A 20 -4.60 -3.60 -17.17
C GLN A 20 -6.09 -3.36 -16.92
N ARG A 21 -6.54 -3.51 -15.67
CA ARG A 21 -7.94 -3.35 -15.30
C ARG A 21 -8.24 -1.89 -14.95
N PRO A 22 -9.43 -1.39 -15.30
CA PRO A 22 -9.84 -0.09 -14.81
C PRO A 22 -10.02 -0.13 -13.28
N LEU A 23 -9.84 1.02 -12.66
CA LEU A 23 -10.16 1.28 -11.26
C LEU A 23 -11.50 2.00 -11.20
N LEU A 24 -12.36 1.58 -10.28
CA LEU A 24 -13.63 2.23 -9.98
C LEU A 24 -13.48 2.97 -8.67
N LEU A 25 -13.52 4.30 -8.72
CA LEU A 25 -13.67 5.14 -7.54
C LEU A 25 -15.16 5.27 -7.23
N GLU A 26 -15.57 4.85 -6.04
CA GLU A 26 -16.98 4.87 -5.64
C GLU A 26 -17.16 5.61 -4.31
N LYS A 27 -18.27 6.35 -4.21
CA LYS A 27 -18.83 6.80 -2.95
C LYS A 27 -20.22 6.20 -2.78
N ASN A 28 -20.36 5.38 -1.74
CA ASN A 28 -21.63 4.82 -1.26
C ASN A 28 -21.59 4.87 0.28
N LEU A 29 -21.21 3.77 0.93
CA LEU A 29 -20.86 3.71 2.35
C LEU A 29 -19.38 4.03 2.55
N GLY A 30 -19.03 5.32 2.48
CA GLY A 30 -17.65 5.80 2.49
C GLY A 30 -17.07 5.95 1.08
N ILE A 31 -15.76 6.15 0.97
CA ILE A 31 -15.06 6.33 -0.31
C ILE A 31 -14.01 5.23 -0.46
N TYR A 32 -14.05 4.50 -1.57
CA TYR A 32 -13.09 3.43 -1.85
C TYR A 32 -12.79 3.29 -3.35
N ILE A 33 -11.65 2.67 -3.65
CA ILE A 33 -11.33 2.19 -4.98
C ILE A 33 -11.49 0.67 -4.98
N ARG A 34 -12.08 0.15 -6.05
CA ARG A 34 -12.07 -1.29 -6.35
C ARG A 34 -11.65 -1.56 -7.79
N VAL A 35 -11.24 -2.78 -8.03
CA VAL A 35 -11.03 -3.33 -9.37
C VAL A 35 -12.31 -4.08 -9.73
N PRO A 36 -12.92 -3.87 -10.92
CA PRO A 36 -14.03 -4.67 -11.35
C PRO A 36 -13.61 -6.14 -11.45
N ASP A 37 -14.38 -7.01 -10.79
CA ASP A 37 -14.26 -8.46 -10.90
C ASP A 37 -15.58 -9.01 -11.41
N ASP A 38 -15.61 -9.36 -12.70
CA ASP A 38 -16.78 -9.95 -13.36
C ASP A 38 -16.99 -11.42 -12.95
N ARG A 39 -15.99 -12.06 -12.32
CA ARG A 39 -16.03 -13.50 -11.98
C ARG A 39 -16.48 -13.74 -10.56
N ASN A 40 -16.11 -12.88 -9.61
CA ASN A 40 -16.50 -12.99 -8.19
C ASN A 40 -17.06 -11.66 -7.65
N PRO A 41 -18.32 -11.31 -8.00
CA PRO A 41 -18.92 -10.04 -7.61
C PRO A 41 -19.08 -9.84 -6.08
N GLY A 42 -18.89 -10.87 -5.26
CA GLY A 42 -19.03 -10.80 -3.79
C GLY A 42 -17.72 -10.57 -3.02
N GLU A 43 -16.56 -10.82 -3.63
CA GLU A 43 -15.23 -10.70 -2.98
C GLU A 43 -14.46 -9.48 -3.51
N TRP A 44 -15.10 -8.31 -3.52
CA TRP A 44 -14.42 -7.11 -3.97
C TRP A 44 -13.35 -6.70 -2.95
N LEU A 45 -12.09 -6.94 -3.29
CA LEU A 45 -11.01 -6.17 -2.70
C LEU A 45 -11.27 -4.70 -2.99
N ARG A 46 -11.22 -3.90 -1.94
CA ARG A 46 -11.37 -2.46 -2.00
C ARG A 46 -10.32 -1.80 -1.13
N ALA A 47 -9.78 -0.71 -1.63
CA ALA A 47 -8.88 0.15 -0.90
C ALA A 47 -9.68 1.36 -0.43
N TRP A 48 -9.82 1.52 0.87
CA TRP A 48 -10.54 2.67 1.43
C TRP A 48 -9.71 3.93 1.32
N ALA A 49 -10.38 5.06 1.05
CA ALA A 49 -9.76 6.36 1.22
C ALA A 49 -9.54 6.60 2.72
N GLU A 50 -8.45 7.31 3.03
CA GLU A 50 -8.13 7.68 4.41
C GLU A 50 -9.30 8.43 5.05
N GLY A 51 -9.69 8.03 6.27
CA GLY A 51 -10.70 8.73 7.04
C GLY A 51 -12.14 8.51 6.54
N CYS A 52 -12.33 7.64 5.53
CA CYS A 52 -13.62 7.37 4.89
C CYS A 52 -14.05 5.90 5.02
N ASN A 53 -13.44 5.11 5.91
CA ASN A 53 -13.77 3.71 6.13
C ASN A 53 -14.80 3.56 7.27
N PRO A 54 -16.03 3.08 7.01
CA PRO A 54 -17.07 2.95 8.03
C PRO A 54 -16.72 2.05 9.21
N SER A 55 -15.82 1.09 9.00
CA SER A 55 -15.42 0.13 10.04
C SER A 55 -14.26 0.62 10.91
N LYS A 56 -13.53 1.66 10.49
CA LYS A 56 -12.33 2.16 11.18
C LYS A 56 -12.44 3.60 11.64
N ASP A 57 -13.12 4.45 10.88
CA ASP A 57 -13.11 5.90 11.06
C ASP A 57 -14.44 6.38 11.64
N ALA A 58 -14.43 6.97 12.84
CA ALA A 58 -15.66 7.41 13.50
C ALA A 58 -16.43 8.48 12.70
N ASN A 59 -15.70 9.41 12.05
CA ASN A 59 -16.26 10.54 11.31
C ASN A 59 -16.30 10.29 9.79
N TRP A 60 -16.37 9.02 9.36
CA TRP A 60 -16.25 8.64 7.96
C TRP A 60 -17.27 9.31 7.04
N SER A 61 -18.51 9.48 7.51
CA SER A 61 -19.61 10.02 6.69
C SER A 61 -19.37 11.49 6.36
N GLU A 62 -19.06 12.30 7.37
CA GLU A 62 -18.76 13.73 7.20
C GLU A 62 -17.55 13.93 6.29
N ASN A 63 -16.49 13.15 6.49
CA ASN A 63 -15.29 13.19 5.65
C ASN A 63 -15.59 12.82 4.19
N ALA A 64 -16.42 11.80 3.96
CA ALA A 64 -16.82 11.38 2.63
C ALA A 64 -17.63 12.47 1.90
N ASP A 65 -18.57 13.10 2.61
CA ASP A 65 -19.41 14.19 2.08
C ASP A 65 -18.59 15.46 1.77
N LEU A 66 -17.57 15.76 2.57
CA LEU A 66 -16.64 16.85 2.31
C LEU A 66 -15.77 16.63 1.07
N LEU A 67 -15.43 15.37 0.76
CA LEU A 67 -14.55 15.02 -0.35
C LEU A 67 -15.30 14.87 -1.68
N ILE A 68 -16.50 14.30 -1.64
CA ILE A 68 -17.40 14.12 -2.79
C ILE A 68 -18.79 14.50 -2.28
N PRO A 69 -19.35 15.66 -2.66
CA PRO A 69 -20.66 16.11 -2.16
C PRO A 69 -21.84 15.23 -2.60
N GLU A 70 -21.72 14.56 -3.75
CA GLU A 70 -22.77 13.70 -4.30
C GLU A 70 -23.05 12.50 -3.38
N LYS A 71 -24.33 12.16 -3.19
CA LYS A 71 -24.72 11.03 -2.31
C LYS A 71 -24.21 9.68 -2.83
N GLU A 72 -24.28 9.50 -4.13
CA GLU A 72 -23.75 8.33 -4.84
C GLU A 72 -22.82 8.83 -5.95
N TYR A 73 -21.66 8.20 -6.04
CA TYR A 73 -20.65 8.55 -7.04
C TYR A 73 -19.95 7.29 -7.53
N ALA A 74 -19.75 7.20 -8.84
CA ALA A 74 -18.95 6.15 -9.45
C ALA A 74 -18.16 6.73 -10.63
N PHE A 75 -16.86 6.47 -10.66
CA PHE A 75 -16.00 6.92 -11.73
C PHE A 75 -14.98 5.86 -12.13
N GLN A 76 -15.03 5.46 -13.40
CA GLN A 76 -14.10 4.50 -13.97
C GLN A 76 -12.87 5.19 -14.53
N THR A 77 -11.69 4.68 -14.20
CA THR A 77 -10.44 5.32 -14.61
C THR A 77 -9.24 4.36 -14.65
N PHE A 78 -8.18 4.70 -15.39
CA PHE A 78 -6.98 3.86 -15.51
C PHE A 78 -5.77 4.49 -14.83
N MET A 79 -4.94 3.70 -14.17
CA MET A 79 -3.71 4.21 -13.54
C MET A 79 -2.52 4.05 -14.51
N GLU A 80 -1.72 5.10 -14.65
CA GLU A 80 -0.45 5.03 -15.39
C GLU A 80 0.55 4.09 -14.71
N GLN A 81 1.38 3.42 -15.51
CA GLN A 81 2.40 2.48 -15.02
C GLN A 81 3.30 3.08 -13.94
N SER A 82 3.80 4.29 -14.16
CA SER A 82 4.69 4.99 -13.21
C SER A 82 4.06 5.14 -11.83
N LYS A 83 2.75 5.41 -11.76
CA LYS A 83 2.01 5.56 -10.50
C LYS A 83 1.76 4.20 -9.85
N PHE A 84 1.54 3.17 -10.65
CA PHE A 84 1.38 1.80 -10.19
C PHE A 84 2.67 1.30 -9.53
N ASP A 85 3.81 1.49 -10.19
CA ASP A 85 5.13 1.14 -9.68
C ASP A 85 5.48 1.93 -8.42
N ALA A 86 5.14 3.22 -8.36
CA ALA A 86 5.33 4.05 -7.18
C ALA A 86 4.55 3.51 -5.96
N VAL A 87 3.31 3.06 -6.14
CA VAL A 87 2.52 2.47 -5.04
C VAL A 87 3.07 1.10 -4.63
N LEU A 88 3.35 0.21 -5.58
CA LEU A 88 3.75 -1.16 -5.28
C LEU A 88 5.19 -1.30 -4.78
N ASN A 89 6.12 -0.52 -5.34
CA ASN A 89 7.56 -0.65 -5.11
C ASN A 89 8.08 0.44 -4.16
N GLU A 90 7.60 1.68 -4.29
CA GLU A 90 8.06 2.82 -3.50
C GLU A 90 7.18 3.13 -2.28
N TYR A 91 6.02 2.46 -2.18
CA TYR A 91 5.04 2.60 -1.09
C TYR A 91 4.41 3.99 -1.04
N HIS A 92 4.35 4.68 -2.19
CA HIS A 92 3.72 5.97 -2.31
C HIS A 92 2.20 5.91 -2.10
N ASP A 93 1.67 6.97 -1.52
CA ASP A 93 0.23 7.18 -1.42
C ASP A 93 -0.31 7.72 -2.74
N LEU A 94 -1.53 7.31 -3.08
CA LEU A 94 -2.23 7.80 -4.26
C LEU A 94 -3.20 8.90 -3.85
N PHE A 95 -3.13 10.01 -4.57
CA PHE A 95 -4.04 11.11 -4.45
C PHE A 95 -4.89 11.22 -5.71
N MET A 96 -6.21 11.22 -5.52
CA MET A 96 -7.19 11.43 -6.58
C MET A 96 -7.89 12.77 -6.37
N MET A 97 -7.91 13.58 -7.43
CA MET A 97 -8.56 14.89 -7.44
C MET A 97 -9.60 14.89 -8.55
N PRO A 98 -10.90 14.79 -8.21
CA PRO A 98 -11.95 15.11 -9.16
C PRO A 98 -11.77 16.55 -9.64
N SER A 99 -11.69 16.74 -10.94
CA SER A 99 -11.58 18.04 -11.60
C SER A 99 -12.60 18.14 -12.73
N ALA A 100 -13.28 19.27 -12.81
CA ALA A 100 -14.05 19.59 -14.02
C ALA A 100 -13.09 19.61 -15.21
N GLY A 101 -13.38 18.81 -16.24
CA GLY A 101 -12.55 18.76 -17.44
C GLY A 101 -12.46 20.14 -18.11
N PRO A 102 -11.40 20.44 -18.87
CA PRO A 102 -11.35 21.64 -19.67
C PRO A 102 -12.52 21.62 -20.66
N LEU A 103 -13.30 22.70 -20.71
CA LEU A 103 -14.30 22.93 -21.76
C LEU A 103 -15.40 21.86 -21.88
N GLY A 104 -16.06 21.51 -20.77
CA GLY A 104 -17.32 20.77 -20.81
C GLY A 104 -17.22 19.29 -21.21
N THR A 105 -16.02 18.71 -21.27
CA THR A 105 -15.76 17.30 -21.64
C THR A 105 -16.02 16.29 -20.52
N GLY A 106 -16.83 16.65 -19.52
CA GLY A 106 -17.16 15.79 -18.38
C GLY A 106 -16.16 15.87 -17.23
N MET A 107 -16.47 15.19 -16.12
CA MET A 107 -15.62 15.16 -14.95
C MET A 107 -14.41 14.25 -15.20
N THR A 108 -13.23 14.67 -14.77
CA THR A 108 -11.98 13.91 -14.90
C THR A 108 -11.34 13.73 -13.53
N ILE A 109 -10.51 12.71 -13.36
CA ILE A 109 -9.76 12.52 -12.12
C ILE A 109 -8.27 12.66 -12.40
N ARG A 110 -7.66 13.71 -11.86
CA ARG A 110 -6.21 13.84 -11.81
C ARG A 110 -5.66 12.93 -10.72
N LYS A 111 -4.62 12.17 -11.04
CA LYS A 111 -3.92 11.27 -10.11
C LYS A 111 -2.51 11.76 -9.85
N GLU A 112 -2.07 11.60 -8.63
CA GLU A 112 -0.71 11.90 -8.22
C GLU A 112 -0.25 10.88 -7.19
N THR A 113 1.01 10.50 -7.22
CA THR A 113 1.63 9.65 -6.19
C THR A 113 2.63 10.45 -5.40
N ARG A 114 2.60 10.36 -4.07
CA ARG A 114 3.56 11.06 -3.20
C ARG A 114 4.13 10.10 -2.15
N PRO A 115 5.31 10.38 -1.57
CA PRO A 115 5.82 9.61 -0.46
C PRO A 115 4.80 9.45 0.67
N PRO A 116 4.79 8.31 1.37
CA PRO A 116 3.80 8.03 2.39
C PRO A 116 3.86 9.06 3.52
N GLU A 117 2.70 9.56 3.93
CA GLU A 117 2.62 10.52 5.02
C GLU A 117 3.12 9.90 6.33
N LYS A 118 3.95 10.66 7.07
CA LYS A 118 4.64 10.15 8.26
C LYS A 118 3.74 10.16 9.48
N VAL A 119 3.71 9.03 10.17
CA VAL A 119 3.06 8.85 11.47
C VAL A 119 4.12 8.88 12.54
N TYR A 120 4.03 9.86 13.44
CA TYR A 120 5.03 10.04 14.48
C TYR A 120 4.76 9.15 15.69
N VAL A 121 5.76 8.36 16.06
CA VAL A 121 5.72 7.45 17.22
C VAL A 121 6.79 7.79 18.25
N LEU A 122 6.70 7.15 19.42
CA LEU A 122 7.71 7.25 20.47
C LEU A 122 9.02 6.56 20.05
N VAL A 123 10.14 6.99 20.65
CA VAL A 123 11.49 6.47 20.32
C VAL A 123 11.59 4.96 20.54
N GLU A 124 10.98 4.46 21.62
CA GLU A 124 10.99 3.03 21.95
C GLU A 124 10.24 2.20 20.91
N GLU A 125 9.05 2.67 20.51
CA GLU A 125 8.26 2.03 19.46
C GLU A 125 9.01 2.06 18.13
N TYR A 126 9.63 3.18 17.78
CA TYR A 126 10.44 3.30 16.57
C TYR A 126 11.57 2.26 16.54
N ARG A 127 12.34 2.15 17.63
CA ARG A 127 13.41 1.14 17.75
C ARG A 127 12.91 -0.30 17.75
N SER A 128 11.75 -0.54 18.34
CA SER A 128 11.12 -1.86 18.34
C SER A 128 10.73 -2.28 16.92
N ASN A 129 10.17 -1.36 16.13
CA ASN A 129 9.86 -1.61 14.72
C ASN A 129 11.11 -1.81 13.86
N ILE A 130 12.22 -1.12 14.15
CA ILE A 130 13.52 -1.39 13.50
C ILE A 130 13.98 -2.83 13.78
N ARG A 131 13.93 -3.27 15.04
CA ARG A 131 14.30 -4.65 15.41
C ARG A 131 13.40 -5.66 14.71
N TRP A 132 12.10 -5.40 14.66
CA TRP A 132 11.15 -6.27 13.99
C TRP A 132 11.42 -6.40 12.49
N LEU A 133 11.81 -5.32 11.81
CA LEU A 133 12.26 -5.37 10.41
C LEU A 133 13.50 -6.25 10.24
N TYR A 134 14.50 -6.09 11.11
CA TYR A 134 15.69 -6.93 11.06
C TYR A 134 15.39 -8.40 11.34
N ASP A 135 14.47 -8.70 12.25
CA ASP A 135 14.05 -10.07 12.53
C ASP A 135 13.44 -10.74 11.29
N GLN A 136 12.70 -9.98 10.45
CA GLN A 136 12.17 -10.52 9.19
C GLN A 136 13.29 -11.00 8.26
N SER A 137 14.33 -10.19 8.01
CA SER A 137 15.36 -10.55 7.03
C SER A 137 16.48 -11.43 7.60
N LEU A 138 16.89 -11.21 8.86
CA LEU A 138 18.06 -11.87 9.46
C LEU A 138 17.74 -13.17 10.20
N ARG A 139 16.48 -13.36 10.63
CA ARG A 139 16.09 -14.54 11.43
C ARG A 139 15.02 -15.36 10.75
N HIS A 140 13.90 -14.74 10.37
CA HIS A 140 12.74 -15.47 9.85
C HIS A 140 13.02 -16.07 8.47
N LEU A 141 13.56 -15.29 7.53
CA LEU A 141 13.84 -15.82 6.19
C LEU A 141 14.84 -17.00 6.20
N PRO A 142 16.01 -16.92 6.90
CA PRO A 142 16.92 -18.06 6.98
C PRO A 142 16.33 -19.30 7.65
N ALA A 143 15.33 -19.13 8.52
CA ALA A 143 14.63 -20.25 9.16
C ALA A 143 13.61 -20.94 8.23
N CYS A 144 13.25 -20.35 7.09
CA CYS A 144 12.31 -20.93 6.15
C CYS A 144 12.99 -22.05 5.31
N VAL A 145 12.57 -23.28 5.54
CA VAL A 145 13.10 -24.49 4.91
C VAL A 145 12.42 -24.73 3.55
N GLY A 146 11.11 -24.48 3.46
CA GLY A 146 10.31 -24.77 2.26
C GLY A 146 9.87 -23.54 1.46
N ASN A 147 9.50 -23.74 0.19
CA ASN A 147 8.93 -22.68 -0.65
C ASN A 147 7.62 -22.13 -0.07
N ALA A 148 6.78 -22.99 0.51
CA ALA A 148 5.53 -22.56 1.16
C ALA A 148 5.79 -21.63 2.36
N GLU A 149 6.80 -21.94 3.19
CA GLU A 149 7.20 -21.09 4.31
C GLU A 149 7.76 -19.76 3.84
N ARG A 150 8.60 -19.76 2.79
CA ARG A 150 9.13 -18.54 2.17
C ARG A 150 8.03 -17.68 1.55
N LEU A 151 7.00 -18.30 0.97
CA LEU A 151 5.85 -17.58 0.44
C LEU A 151 5.04 -16.93 1.57
N SER A 152 4.80 -17.67 2.65
CA SER A 152 4.17 -17.12 3.86
C SER A 152 4.98 -15.98 4.47
N TRP A 153 6.30 -16.16 4.60
CA TRP A 153 7.23 -15.14 5.05
C TRP A 153 7.19 -13.91 4.16
N ARG A 154 7.18 -14.07 2.82
CA ARG A 154 7.12 -12.96 1.87
C ARG A 154 5.87 -12.11 2.11
N SER A 155 4.72 -12.74 2.25
CA SER A 155 3.45 -12.06 2.54
C SER A 155 3.50 -11.33 3.88
N GLN A 156 4.06 -11.98 4.91
CA GLN A 156 4.25 -11.36 6.22
C GLN A 156 5.20 -10.15 6.16
N ALA A 157 6.36 -10.29 5.52
CA ALA A 157 7.36 -9.25 5.39
C ALA A 157 6.83 -8.02 4.63
N LEU A 158 6.01 -8.23 3.60
CA LEU A 158 5.29 -7.16 2.90
C LEU A 158 4.30 -6.44 3.84
N SER A 159 3.52 -7.17 4.62
CA SER A 159 2.59 -6.60 5.61
C SER A 159 3.32 -5.82 6.70
N VAL A 160 4.47 -6.32 7.19
CA VAL A 160 5.34 -5.59 8.13
C VAL A 160 5.81 -4.29 7.51
N LEU A 161 6.34 -4.33 6.28
CA LEU A 161 6.78 -3.14 5.56
C LEU A 161 5.65 -2.11 5.41
N ASP A 162 4.46 -2.55 5.02
CA ASP A 162 3.30 -1.67 4.86
C ASP A 162 2.89 -0.97 6.16
N ARG A 163 3.10 -1.63 7.30
CA ARG A 163 2.81 -1.07 8.63
C ARG A 163 3.86 -0.07 9.10
N VAL A 164 5.14 -0.35 8.83
CA VAL A 164 6.24 0.44 9.42
C VAL A 164 6.76 1.56 8.52
N ILE A 165 6.55 1.52 7.20
CA ILE A 165 7.13 2.49 6.24
C ILE A 165 6.72 3.94 6.50
N ARG A 166 5.56 4.13 7.14
CA ARG A 166 4.99 5.42 7.54
C ARG A 166 5.56 5.93 8.85
N LEU A 167 6.14 5.06 9.68
CA LEU A 167 6.58 5.45 11.02
C LEU A 167 7.80 6.37 10.93
N ASP A 168 7.77 7.44 11.72
CA ASP A 168 8.91 8.31 11.98
C ASP A 168 8.91 8.70 13.47
N CYS A 169 10.03 9.20 13.96
CA CYS A 169 10.15 9.66 15.33
C CYS A 169 10.89 11.00 15.37
N LYS A 170 10.20 12.02 15.91
CA LYS A 170 10.73 13.39 16.02
C LYS A 170 12.03 13.47 16.82
N ARG A 171 12.20 12.58 17.81
CA ARG A 171 13.36 12.52 18.71
C ARG A 171 14.34 11.38 18.37
N ALA A 172 14.19 10.73 17.21
CA ALA A 172 15.11 9.68 16.79
C ALA A 172 16.48 10.29 16.50
N LYS A 173 17.55 9.61 16.94
CA LYS A 173 18.92 10.01 16.61
C LYS A 173 19.18 9.71 15.12
N PRO A 174 20.12 10.42 14.46
CA PRO A 174 20.52 10.09 13.09
C PRO A 174 20.90 8.60 12.90
N ALA A 175 21.54 7.99 13.90
CA ALA A 175 21.84 6.56 13.91
C ALA A 175 20.58 5.68 13.88
N ASP A 176 19.51 6.04 14.62
CA ASP A 176 18.25 5.30 14.61
C ASP A 176 17.59 5.38 13.21
N ARG A 177 17.65 6.54 12.55
CA ARG A 177 17.13 6.71 11.18
C ARG A 177 17.92 5.90 10.15
N ALA A 178 19.25 5.91 10.23
CA ALA A 178 20.10 5.12 9.36
C ALA A 178 19.85 3.60 9.54
N MET A 179 19.64 3.14 10.78
CA MET A 179 19.25 1.76 11.05
C MET A 179 17.88 1.43 10.47
N PHE A 180 16.90 2.32 10.58
CA PHE A 180 15.58 2.11 9.99
C PHE A 180 15.64 1.99 8.46
N GLU A 181 16.32 2.91 7.79
CA GLU A 181 16.50 2.85 6.33
C GLU A 181 17.24 1.58 5.88
N SER A 182 18.26 1.18 6.64
CA SER A 182 19.01 -0.06 6.40
C SER A 182 18.12 -1.29 6.56
N ALA A 183 17.31 -1.36 7.62
CA ALA A 183 16.39 -2.46 7.87
C ALA A 183 15.32 -2.56 6.76
N VAL A 184 14.72 -1.42 6.36
CA VAL A 184 13.77 -1.37 5.23
C VAL A 184 14.42 -1.87 3.94
N ARG A 185 15.63 -1.42 3.62
CA ARG A 185 16.36 -1.86 2.42
C ARG A 185 16.65 -3.36 2.46
N SER A 186 17.05 -3.89 3.61
CA SER A 186 17.32 -5.32 3.81
C SER A 186 16.06 -6.15 3.54
N VAL A 187 14.92 -5.81 4.15
CA VAL A 187 13.66 -6.55 3.91
C VAL A 187 13.22 -6.43 2.45
N ARG A 188 13.32 -5.24 1.83
CA ARG A 188 13.00 -5.06 0.39
C ARG A 188 13.88 -5.93 -0.50
N SER A 189 15.18 -6.01 -0.23
CA SER A 189 16.11 -6.89 -0.97
C SER A 189 15.71 -8.35 -0.82
N SER A 190 15.50 -8.81 0.41
CA SER A 190 15.09 -10.20 0.69
C SER A 190 13.74 -10.55 0.06
N VAL A 191 12.77 -9.63 0.08
CA VAL A 191 11.51 -9.79 -0.65
C VAL A 191 11.79 -9.86 -2.15
N SER A 192 12.66 -9.03 -2.72
CA SER A 192 12.98 -9.10 -4.14
C SER A 192 13.62 -10.44 -4.54
N GLU A 193 14.36 -11.08 -3.64
CA GLU A 193 15.02 -12.37 -3.87
C GLU A 193 14.06 -13.56 -3.87
N VAL A 194 12.95 -13.51 -3.11
CA VAL A 194 11.93 -14.56 -3.12
C VAL A 194 10.99 -14.35 -4.32
N MET A 195 10.66 -15.40 -5.05
CA MET A 195 9.72 -15.36 -6.17
C MET A 195 8.27 -15.53 -5.70
N SER A 196 7.30 -15.35 -6.60
CA SER A 196 5.87 -15.51 -6.30
C SER A 196 5.46 -16.95 -6.00
N ASP A 197 6.30 -17.92 -6.33
CA ASP A 197 6.14 -19.35 -5.99
C ASP A 197 6.92 -19.75 -4.72
N GLY A 198 7.56 -18.79 -4.05
CA GLY A 198 8.38 -19.02 -2.85
C GLY A 198 9.80 -19.53 -3.11
N SER A 199 10.21 -19.72 -4.37
CA SER A 199 11.60 -20.05 -4.71
C SER A 199 12.52 -18.82 -4.59
N PHE A 200 13.84 -19.01 -4.56
CA PHE A 200 14.77 -17.88 -4.66
C PHE A 200 15.09 -17.58 -6.13
N ARG A 201 15.04 -16.30 -6.52
CA ARG A 201 15.39 -15.81 -7.87
C ARG A 201 16.81 -16.19 -8.28
N TYR A 202 17.73 -16.12 -7.34
CA TYR A 202 19.06 -16.65 -7.48
C TYR A 202 19.11 -17.90 -6.61
N ALA A 203 19.12 -19.08 -7.23
CA ALA A 203 19.57 -20.29 -6.56
C ALA A 203 21.06 -20.10 -6.24
N ALA A 204 21.36 -19.32 -5.21
CA ALA A 204 22.71 -19.17 -4.73
C ALA A 204 23.10 -20.53 -4.14
N THR A 205 23.95 -21.22 -4.89
CA THR A 205 24.80 -22.33 -4.47
C THR A 205 25.46 -21.97 -3.13
N ARG A 206 24.78 -22.21 -2.01
CA ARG A 206 25.40 -22.22 -0.69
C ARG A 206 26.08 -23.57 -0.55
N ARG A 207 27.33 -23.66 -0.99
CA ARG A 207 28.31 -24.62 -0.45
C ARG A 207 28.89 -24.04 0.82
#